data_AF-A0AAW6Y000-F1
#
_entry.id   AF-A0AAW6Y000-F1
#
_cell.length_a   1.000
_cell.length_b   1.000
_cell.length_c   1.000
_cell.angle_alpha   90.00
_cell.angle_beta   90.00
_cell.angle_gamma   90.00
#
_symmetry.space_group_name_H-M   'P 1'
#
loop_
_entity.id
_entity.type
_entity.pdbx_description
1 polymer ?
#
loop_
_entity_poly.entity_id
_entity_poly.type
_entity_poly.pdbx_seq_one_letter_code
_entity_poly.pdbx_strand_id
1 'polypeptide(L)'
;MQEPKIKINPDDTLTVTLTDGKAYTLREPLAKDMAGMGQDLIKIKHTETVQKLLSKISTPKIGMAQYGVLGMADVQALNAAIDFFSAAPSAKAEIQEAFADLGYTHASDTEPASSPTL
;
A
#
# COMPACT_ATOMS: atom_id res chain seq x y z
N MET A 1 -11.63 1.39 16.91
CA MET A 1 -11.26 1.02 15.53
C MET A 1 -9.77 1.30 15.39
N GLN A 2 -9.00 0.38 14.81
CA GLN A 2 -7.58 0.60 14.56
C GLN A 2 -7.43 1.41 13.28
N GLU A 3 -6.40 2.27 13.20
CA GLU A 3 -6.04 2.93 11.95
C GLU A 3 -5.40 1.93 10.98
N PRO A 4 -5.64 2.06 9.66
CA PRO A 4 -5.00 1.19 8.69
C PRO A 4 -3.48 1.38 8.75
N LYS A 5 -2.73 0.30 8.48
CA LYS A 5 -1.27 0.30 8.50
C LYS A 5 -0.68 -0.02 7.15
N ILE A 6 0.39 0.67 6.78
CA ILE A 6 1.21 0.30 5.63
C ILE A 6 2.54 -0.22 6.18
N LYS A 7 3.16 -1.19 5.53
CA LYS A 7 4.49 -1.68 5.84
C LYS A 7 5.22 -1.93 4.52
N ILE A 8 6.46 -1.46 4.43
CA ILE A 8 7.32 -1.75 3.28
C ILE A 8 8.12 -3.02 3.57
N ASN A 9 7.99 -3.99 2.68
CA ASN A 9 8.66 -5.28 2.75
C ASN A 9 10.03 -5.22 2.05
N PRO A 10 10.96 -6.13 2.38
CA PRO A 10 12.29 -6.15 1.78
C PRO A 10 12.30 -6.47 0.28
N ASP A 11 11.22 -7.03 -0.26
CA ASP A 11 11.01 -7.30 -1.69
C ASP A 11 10.30 -6.15 -2.42
N ASP A 12 10.30 -4.94 -1.87
CA ASP A 12 9.64 -3.73 -2.40
C ASP A 12 8.10 -3.86 -2.55
N THR A 13 7.49 -4.88 -1.94
CA THR A 13 6.04 -4.95 -1.79
C THR A 13 5.56 -4.16 -0.58
N LEU A 14 4.29 -3.76 -0.60
CA LEU A 14 3.65 -3.04 0.50
C LEU A 14 2.58 -3.90 1.15
N THR A 15 2.69 -4.15 2.45
CA THR A 15 1.61 -4.77 3.23
C THR A 15 0.70 -3.70 3.82
N VAL A 16 -0.56 -3.68 3.40
CA VAL A 16 -1.60 -2.80 3.92
C VAL A 16 -2.53 -3.58 4.84
N THR A 17 -2.52 -3.27 6.13
CA THR A 17 -3.48 -3.77 7.13
C THR A 17 -4.65 -2.80 7.24
N LEU A 18 -5.86 -3.29 7.01
CA LEU A 18 -7.09 -2.50 7.08
C LEU A 18 -7.56 -2.34 8.53
N THR A 19 -8.53 -1.44 8.73
CA THR A 19 -9.17 -1.18 10.04
C THR A 19 -9.82 -2.41 10.68
N ASP A 20 -10.23 -3.38 9.86
CA ASP A 20 -10.80 -4.69 10.25
C ASP A 20 -9.71 -5.74 10.58
N GLY A 21 -8.43 -5.37 10.53
CA GLY A 21 -7.28 -6.24 10.79
C GLY A 21 -6.87 -7.13 9.60
N LYS A 22 -7.62 -7.12 8.50
CA LYS A 22 -7.25 -7.83 7.26
C LYS A 22 -6.00 -7.21 6.64
N ALA A 23 -5.02 -8.03 6.28
CA ALA A 23 -3.79 -7.57 5.64
C ALA A 23 -3.72 -7.99 4.16
N TYR A 24 -3.22 -7.08 3.33
CA TYR A 24 -3.06 -7.25 1.89
C TYR A 24 -1.65 -6.87 1.47
N THR A 25 -0.94 -7.78 0.81
CA THR A 25 0.34 -7.47 0.20
C THR A 25 0.12 -7.00 -1.23
N LEU A 26 0.55 -5.79 -1.53
CA LEU A 26 0.50 -5.14 -2.84
C LEU A 26 1.88 -5.20 -3.49
N ARG A 27 1.94 -5.63 -4.75
CA ARG A 27 3.15 -5.58 -5.58
C ARG A 27 3.12 -4.40 -6.53
N GLU A 28 4.30 -3.99 -6.99
CA GLU A 28 4.40 -3.02 -8.07
C GLU A 28 3.65 -3.51 -9.33
N PRO A 29 2.79 -2.66 -9.92
CA PRO A 29 2.08 -2.99 -11.16
C PRO A 29 3.05 -3.30 -12.32
N LEU A 30 2.83 -4.42 -13.02
CA LEU A 30 3.55 -4.69 -14.27
C LEU A 30 2.77 -4.18 -15.48
N ALA A 31 3.44 -4.07 -16.63
CA ALA A 31 2.79 -3.68 -17.89
C ALA A 31 1.54 -4.53 -18.22
N LYS A 32 1.58 -5.84 -17.95
CA LYS A 32 0.42 -6.75 -18.13
C LYS A 32 -0.77 -6.41 -17.21
N ASP A 33 -0.48 -5.88 -16.02
CA ASP A 33 -1.51 -5.50 -15.05
C ASP A 33 -2.20 -4.21 -15.49
N MET A 34 -1.42 -3.31 -16.10
CA MET A 34 -1.89 -2.04 -16.66
C MET A 34 -2.54 -2.18 -18.05
N ALA A 35 -2.49 -3.36 -18.68
CA ALA A 35 -3.08 -3.56 -20.00
C ALA A 35 -4.58 -3.24 -20.00
N GLY A 36 -4.99 -2.30 -20.88
CA GLY A 36 -6.36 -1.80 -20.96
C GLY A 36 -6.76 -0.87 -19.81
N MET A 37 -5.79 -0.27 -19.10
CA MET A 37 -6.00 0.71 -18.04
C MET A 37 -5.28 2.00 -18.40
N GLY A 38 -6.00 3.12 -18.44
CA GLY A 38 -5.39 4.42 -18.66
C GLY A 38 -4.52 4.81 -17.46
N GLN A 39 -3.23 5.10 -17.68
CA GLN A 39 -2.34 5.53 -16.59
C GLN A 39 -2.85 6.82 -15.95
N ASP A 40 -3.39 7.73 -16.75
CA ASP A 40 -3.98 8.98 -16.28
C ASP A 40 -5.17 8.72 -15.34
N LEU A 41 -5.96 7.68 -15.61
CA LEU A 41 -7.10 7.29 -14.77
C LEU A 41 -6.64 6.77 -13.40
N ILE A 42 -5.48 6.11 -13.33
CA ILE A 42 -4.87 5.67 -12.06
C ILE A 42 -4.39 6.89 -11.28
N LYS A 43 -3.74 7.85 -11.94
CA LYS A 43 -3.23 9.08 -11.31
C LYS A 43 -4.33 9.97 -10.73
N ILE A 44 -5.47 10.09 -11.41
CA ILE A 44 -6.63 10.82 -10.88
C ILE A 44 -7.47 9.99 -9.89
N LYS A 45 -7.00 8.79 -9.52
CA LYS A 45 -7.66 7.86 -8.60
C LYS A 45 -9.09 7.51 -9.01
N HIS A 46 -9.32 7.32 -10.31
CA HIS A 46 -10.62 6.88 -10.83
C HIS A 46 -11.01 5.55 -10.21
N THR A 47 -12.15 5.53 -9.51
CA THR A 47 -12.51 4.45 -8.58
C THR A 47 -12.50 3.06 -9.23
N GLU A 48 -13.13 2.88 -10.39
CA GLU A 48 -13.14 1.57 -11.08
C GLU A 48 -11.75 1.13 -11.54
N THR A 49 -10.91 2.08 -11.96
CA THR A 49 -9.56 1.81 -12.44
C THR A 49 -8.67 1.39 -11.27
N VAL A 50 -8.75 2.08 -10.14
CA VAL A 50 -8.05 1.74 -8.90
C VAL A 50 -8.48 0.36 -8.39
N GLN A 51 -9.79 0.10 -8.34
CA GLN A 51 -10.33 -1.21 -7.94
C GLN A 51 -9.80 -2.35 -8.80
N LYS A 52 -9.82 -2.16 -10.12
CA LYS A 52 -9.31 -3.15 -11.07
C LYS A 52 -7.82 -3.38 -10.91
N LEU A 53 -7.05 -2.32 -10.60
CA LEU A 53 -5.61 -2.43 -10.37
C LEU A 53 -5.34 -3.23 -9.09
N LEU A 54 -5.98 -2.85 -7.98
CA LEU A 54 -5.89 -3.55 -6.70
C LEU A 54 -6.26 -5.03 -6.84
N SER A 55 -7.31 -5.35 -7.60
CA SER A 55 -7.71 -6.74 -7.87
C SER A 55 -6.60 -7.59 -8.53
N LYS A 56 -5.66 -6.95 -9.23
CA LYS A 56 -4.53 -7.61 -9.90
C LYS A 56 -3.27 -7.67 -9.05
N ILE A 57 -2.99 -6.62 -8.29
CA ILE A 57 -1.71 -6.47 -7.56
C ILE A 57 -1.79 -6.88 -6.08
N SER A 58 -2.98 -7.13 -5.55
CA SER A 58 -3.17 -7.52 -4.14
C SER A 58 -3.16 -9.03 -3.93
N THR A 59 -2.55 -9.44 -2.81
CA THR A 59 -2.58 -10.81 -2.29
C THR A 59 -2.92 -10.79 -0.79
N PRO A 60 -4.03 -11.41 -0.35
CA PRO A 60 -5.09 -12.01 -1.17
C PRO A 60 -5.77 -10.97 -2.08
N LYS A 61 -6.48 -11.42 -3.12
CA LYS A 61 -7.10 -10.50 -4.08
C LYS A 61 -8.25 -9.71 -3.43
N ILE A 62 -8.19 -8.38 -3.52
CA ILE A 62 -9.31 -7.49 -3.19
C ILE A 62 -10.27 -7.47 -4.37
N GLY A 63 -11.44 -8.09 -4.22
CA GLY A 63 -12.50 -8.03 -5.23
C GLY A 63 -13.26 -6.70 -5.22
N MET A 64 -13.96 -6.38 -6.30
CA MET A 64 -14.77 -5.15 -6.42
C MET A 64 -15.80 -5.00 -5.29
N ALA A 65 -16.54 -6.08 -4.98
CA ALA A 65 -17.53 -6.07 -3.89
C ALA A 65 -16.89 -5.80 -2.53
N GLN A 66 -15.67 -6.32 -2.31
CA GLN A 66 -14.93 -6.08 -1.09
C GLN A 66 -14.45 -4.63 -1.00
N TYR A 67 -13.94 -4.08 -2.10
CA TYR A 67 -13.52 -2.68 -2.13
C TYR A 67 -14.70 -1.72 -1.87
N GLY A 68 -15.88 -2.01 -2.43
CA GLY A 68 -17.07 -1.15 -2.29
C GLY A 68 -17.60 -1.00 -0.86
N VAL A 69 -17.15 -1.83 0.08
CA VAL A 69 -17.54 -1.76 1.50
C VAL A 69 -16.41 -1.26 2.41
N LEU A 70 -15.26 -0.89 1.85
CA LEU A 70 -14.14 -0.36 2.62
C LEU A 70 -14.45 1.05 3.15
N GLY A 71 -13.99 1.32 4.37
CA GLY A 71 -14.02 2.68 4.92
C GLY A 71 -13.09 3.62 4.16
N MET A 72 -13.34 4.93 4.24
CA MET A 72 -12.48 5.92 3.56
C MET A 72 -11.01 5.85 4.01
N ALA A 73 -10.74 5.56 5.29
CA ALA A 73 -9.37 5.41 5.79
C ALA A 73 -8.64 4.24 5.10
N ASP A 74 -9.31 3.09 4.94
CA ASP A 74 -8.78 1.92 4.24
C ASP A 74 -8.51 2.23 2.76
N VAL A 75 -9.44 2.93 2.11
CA VAL A 75 -9.28 3.36 0.72
C VAL A 75 -8.11 4.33 0.57
N GLN A 76 -7.92 5.25 1.51
CA GLN A 76 -6.79 6.18 1.51
C GLN A 76 -5.46 5.45 1.67
N ALA A 77 -5.37 4.47 2.58
CA ALA A 77 -4.16 3.67 2.76
C ALA A 77 -3.81 2.85 1.49
N LEU A 78 -4.81 2.22 0.86
CA LEU A 78 -4.61 1.51 -0.40
C LEU A 78 -4.18 2.45 -1.54
N ASN A 79 -4.74 3.66 -1.60
CA ASN A 79 -4.34 4.66 -2.58
C ASN A 79 -2.92 5.17 -2.35
N ALA A 80 -2.53 5.43 -1.10
CA ALA A 80 -1.17 5.83 -0.76
C ALA A 80 -0.13 4.77 -1.16
N ALA A 81 -0.48 3.49 -1.03
CA ALA A 81 0.35 2.40 -1.53
C ALA A 81 0.48 2.39 -3.06
N ILE A 82 -0.58 2.72 -3.80
CA ILE A 82 -0.51 2.87 -5.26
C ILE A 82 0.35 4.09 -5.65
N ASP A 83 0.18 5.21 -4.95
CA ASP A 83 0.97 6.43 -5.18
C ASP A 83 2.46 6.13 -4.99
N PHE A 84 2.84 5.36 -3.96
CA PHE A 84 4.21 4.92 -3.73
C PHE A 84 4.81 4.19 -4.94
N PHE A 85 4.07 3.28 -5.59
CA PHE A 85 4.57 2.60 -6.79
C PHE A 85 4.77 3.54 -7.98
N SER A 86 3.94 4.57 -8.10
CA SER A 86 4.00 5.54 -9.21
C SER A 86 4.94 6.72 -8.97
N ALA A 87 5.40 6.91 -7.74
CA ALA A 87 6.25 8.02 -7.34
C ALA A 87 7.67 7.90 -7.94
N ALA A 88 8.27 9.05 -8.24
CA ALA A 88 9.69 9.12 -8.60
C ALA A 88 10.56 8.70 -7.40
N PRO A 89 11.81 8.22 -7.62
CA PRO A 89 12.68 7.74 -6.54
C PRO A 89 12.87 8.75 -5.40
N SER A 90 12.98 10.04 -5.73
CA SER A 90 13.08 11.12 -4.73
C SER A 90 11.81 11.24 -3.88
N ALA A 91 10.63 11.16 -4.50
CA ALA A 91 9.35 11.22 -3.82
C ALA A 91 9.05 9.92 -3.04
N LYS A 92 9.55 8.76 -3.48
CA LYS A 92 9.43 7.49 -2.72
C LYS A 92 10.12 7.60 -1.35
N ALA A 93 11.28 8.25 -1.29
CA ALA A 93 11.97 8.51 -0.03
C ALA A 93 11.14 9.40 0.91
N GLU A 94 10.57 10.49 0.38
CA GLU A 94 9.68 11.36 1.18
C GLU A 94 8.40 10.63 1.64
N ILE A 95 7.81 9.78 0.78
CA ILE A 95 6.64 8.97 1.14
C ILE A 95 7.02 7.90 2.19
N GLN A 96 8.21 7.32 2.10
CA GLN A 96 8.74 6.42 3.12
C GLN A 96 8.87 7.10 4.48
N GLU A 97 9.39 8.33 4.51
CA GLU A 97 9.49 9.12 5.74
C GLU A 97 8.11 9.50 6.28
N ALA A 98 7.19 9.93 5.41
CA ALA A 98 5.81 10.22 5.80
C ALA A 98 5.09 8.97 6.31
N PHE A 99 5.42 7.80 5.80
CA PHE A 99 4.91 6.54 6.32
C PHE A 99 5.49 6.25 7.72
N ALA A 100 6.78 6.45 7.94
CA ALA A 100 7.40 6.27 9.25
C ALA A 100 6.79 7.19 10.33
N ASP A 101 6.47 8.44 9.99
CA ASP A 101 5.82 9.41 10.91
C ASP A 101 4.40 8.98 11.33
N LEU A 102 3.69 8.28 10.44
CA LEU A 102 2.37 7.68 10.71
C LEU A 102 2.46 6.33 11.46
N GLY A 103 3.66 5.94 11.93
CA GLY A 103 3.89 4.71 12.68
C GLY A 103 3.98 3.45 11.80
N TYR A 104 4.26 3.60 10.51
CA TYR A 104 4.45 2.49 9.57
C TYR A 104 5.89 2.01 9.59
N THR A 105 6.10 0.75 9.94
CA THR A 105 7.43 0.19 10.13
C THR A 105 8.00 -0.35 8.82
N HIS A 106 9.26 0.00 8.52
CA HIS A 106 10.06 -0.79 7.59
C HIS A 106 10.32 -2.17 8.21
N ALA A 107 10.33 -3.25 7.41
CA ALA A 107 10.69 -4.58 7.92
C ALA A 107 12.07 -4.59 8.61
N SER A 108 12.99 -3.72 8.19
CA SER A 108 14.32 -3.55 8.78
C SER A 108 14.34 -2.70 10.07
N ASP A 109 13.22 -2.10 10.47
CA ASP A 109 13.12 -1.28 11.68
C ASP A 109 12.71 -2.10 12.92
N THR A 110 12.41 -3.40 12.72
CA THR A 110 12.08 -4.32 13.82
C THR A 110 13.29 -5.14 14.26
N GLU A 111 14.30 -4.47 14.80
CA GLU A 111 15.11 -5.03 15.86
C GLU A 111 15.05 -4.06 17.04
N PRO A 112 14.32 -4.35 18.13
CA PRO A 112 14.66 -3.72 19.39
C PRO A 112 16.08 -4.20 19.70
N ALA A 113 17.07 -3.32 19.48
CA ALA A 113 18.40 -3.45 20.02
C ALA A 113 18.27 -3.55 21.55
N SER A 114 18.08 -4.78 22.04
CA SER A 114 18.19 -5.08 23.45
C SER A 114 19.64 -4.80 23.81
N SER A 115 19.87 -3.63 24.40
CA SER A 115 21.15 -3.22 24.92
C SER A 115 21.70 -4.33 25.82
N PRO A 116 22.90 -4.88 25.57
CA PRO A 116 23.53 -5.74 26.55
C PRO A 116 23.94 -4.84 27.72
N THR A 117 23.17 -4.89 28.80
CA THR A 117 23.62 -4.34 30.09
C THR A 117 24.77 -5.21 30.58
N LEU A 118 25.90 -4.56 30.85
CA LEU A 118 27.17 -5.09 31.36
C LEU A 118 27.02 -6.04 32.57
#